data_AF-A0A0H4VMM5-F1
#
_entry.id   AF-A0A0H4VMM5-F1
#
_cell.length_a   1.000
_cell.length_b   1.000
_cell.length_c   1.000
_cell.angle_alpha   90.00
_cell.angle_beta   90.00
_cell.angle_gamma   90.00
#
_symmetry.space_group_name_H-M   'P 1'
#
loop_
_entity.id
_entity.type
_entity.pdbx_description
1 polymer ?
#
loop_
_entity_poly.entity_id
_entity_poly.type
_entity_poly.pdbx_seq_one_letter_code
_entity_poly.pdbx_strand_id
1 'polypeptide(L)'
;MLQNKDFLVLLIRLFLGYIFFSAGVCKLTHGQFGQLIGPPWLEESLAKYGLGLFAQVVAGSQVICGALLFSQRFSTLGAIMLVPMNISILAVTVSMNWAGTPYVNAVFLFLNLLLLAYEYKRFWFLFSPAPAPETTPSPLEAFRTGRWPWVVLVAAVATLAVAPFSGTLAFVFGLLTFILAAVNLLRLPLLSTLEKIIVGLATGNMCLLTLGMKLPYTHMLVAAISGIIFILLLVNLWLRSRRVPENITSLA
;
A
#
# COMPACT_ATOMS: atom_id res chain seq x y z
N MET A 1 8.14 -3.30 -21.00
CA MET A 1 8.71 -3.06 -19.65
C MET A 1 7.98 -1.87 -19.00
N LEU A 2 7.82 -1.85 -17.68
CA LEU A 2 7.19 -0.71 -16.97
C LEU A 2 8.02 0.57 -17.12
N GLN A 3 7.39 1.75 -17.20
CA GLN A 3 8.10 3.04 -17.09
C GLN A 3 8.44 3.35 -15.62
N ASN A 4 9.39 4.28 -15.39
CA ASN A 4 9.77 4.70 -14.02
C ASN A 4 8.57 5.14 -13.19
N LYS A 5 7.68 5.95 -13.79
CA LYS A 5 6.46 6.43 -13.13
C LYS A 5 5.52 5.28 -12.74
N ASP A 6 5.33 4.29 -13.62
CA ASP A 6 4.45 3.16 -13.38
C ASP A 6 4.98 2.29 -12.22
N PHE A 7 6.30 2.12 -12.16
CA PHE A 7 6.95 1.37 -11.08
C PHE A 7 6.88 2.11 -9.75
N LEU A 8 7.08 3.43 -9.72
CA LEU A 8 6.90 4.23 -8.51
C LEU A 8 5.45 4.17 -8.00
N VAL A 9 4.46 4.26 -8.89
CA VAL A 9 3.03 4.10 -8.55
C VAL A 9 2.76 2.73 -7.92
N LEU A 10 3.35 1.67 -8.46
CA LEU A 10 3.25 0.32 -7.91
C LEU A 10 3.85 0.23 -6.49
N LEU A 11 5.00 0.87 -6.27
CA LEU A 11 5.61 0.92 -4.94
C LEU A 11 4.81 1.76 -3.95
N ILE A 12 4.23 2.88 -4.37
CA ILE A 12 3.34 3.69 -3.52
C ILE A 12 2.09 2.87 -3.15
N ARG A 13 1.50 2.13 -4.10
CA ARG A 13 0.38 1.22 -3.81
C ARG A 13 0.76 0.14 -2.80
N LEU A 14 1.93 -0.47 -2.97
CA LEU A 14 2.42 -1.51 -2.06
C LEU A 14 2.67 -0.92 -0.66
N PHE A 15 3.31 0.24 -0.59
CA PHE A 15 3.62 0.94 0.65
C PHE A 15 2.35 1.38 1.39
N LEU A 16 1.46 2.15 0.75
CA LEU A 16 0.19 2.56 1.37
C LEU A 16 -0.68 1.35 1.70
N GLY A 17 -0.72 0.34 0.82
CA GLY A 17 -1.39 -0.93 1.07
C GLY A 17 -0.96 -1.55 2.39
N TYR A 18 0.36 -1.69 2.60
CA TYR A 18 0.92 -2.19 3.85
C TYR A 18 0.59 -1.32 5.05
N ILE A 19 0.80 -0.01 4.95
CA ILE A 19 0.59 0.94 6.04
C ILE A 19 -0.83 0.84 6.58
N PHE A 20 -1.84 0.92 5.70
CA PHE A 20 -3.23 0.88 6.13
C PHE A 20 -3.71 -0.52 6.49
N PHE A 21 -3.28 -1.55 5.75
CA PHE A 21 -3.66 -2.92 6.07
C PHE A 21 -3.14 -3.34 7.45
N SER A 22 -1.83 -3.19 7.69
CA SER A 22 -1.22 -3.54 8.97
C SER A 22 -1.81 -2.70 10.12
N ALA A 23 -2.04 -1.40 9.88
CA ALA A 23 -2.61 -0.53 10.90
C ALA A 23 -4.05 -0.87 11.28
N GLY A 24 -4.86 -1.33 10.31
CA GLY A 24 -6.22 -1.81 10.59
C GLY A 24 -6.20 -3.13 11.36
N VAL A 25 -5.41 -4.11 10.92
CA VAL A 25 -5.31 -5.42 11.58
C VAL A 25 -4.77 -5.29 13.00
N CYS A 26 -3.79 -4.41 13.24
CA CYS A 26 -3.27 -4.16 14.58
C CYS A 26 -4.34 -3.63 15.54
N LYS A 27 -5.20 -2.72 15.10
CA LYS A 27 -6.31 -2.21 15.92
C LYS A 27 -7.33 -3.31 16.24
N LEU A 28 -7.69 -4.11 15.24
CA LEU A 28 -8.64 -5.22 15.41
C LEU A 28 -8.09 -6.37 16.28
N THR A 29 -6.78 -6.43 16.45
CA THR A 29 -6.09 -7.46 17.26
C THR A 29 -5.54 -6.90 18.57
N HIS A 30 -5.94 -5.69 18.97
CA HIS A 30 -5.50 -5.02 20.19
C HIS A 30 -3.96 -4.96 20.34
N GLY A 31 -3.25 -4.67 19.24
CA GLY A 31 -1.79 -4.50 19.27
C GLY A 31 -0.96 -5.75 18.98
N GLN A 32 -1.58 -6.91 18.73
CA GLN A 32 -0.85 -8.15 18.53
C GLN A 32 -0.21 -8.28 17.13
N PHE A 33 -0.64 -7.47 16.17
CA PHE A 33 -0.09 -7.41 14.82
C PHE A 33 0.90 -6.25 14.68
N GLY A 34 2.11 -6.50 14.16
CA GLY A 34 3.11 -5.45 13.94
C GLY A 34 2.68 -4.45 12.86
N GLN A 35 2.85 -3.16 13.14
CA GLN A 35 2.44 -2.06 12.26
C GLN A 35 3.46 -0.91 12.33
N LEU A 36 3.41 0.00 11.35
CA LEU A 36 4.22 1.21 11.37
C LEU A 36 3.52 2.41 12.01
N ILE A 37 2.19 2.49 11.94
CA ILE A 37 1.45 3.72 12.26
C ILE A 37 0.24 3.48 13.16
N GLY A 38 -0.10 4.52 13.93
CA GLY A 38 -1.38 4.67 14.61
C GLY A 38 -1.49 3.78 15.85
N PRO A 39 -1.65 4.34 17.06
CA PRO A 39 -1.64 3.54 18.27
C PRO A 39 -2.74 2.46 18.31
N PRO A 40 -2.47 1.26 18.87
CA PRO A 40 -3.51 0.25 19.07
C PRO A 40 -4.61 0.73 20.02
N TRP A 41 -4.32 1.69 20.90
CA TRP A 41 -5.27 2.29 21.86
C TRP A 41 -6.20 3.37 21.27
N LEU A 42 -6.32 3.46 19.93
CA LEU A 42 -7.22 4.42 19.27
C LEU A 42 -8.68 4.23 19.73
N GLU A 43 -9.14 2.98 19.82
CA GLU A 43 -10.49 2.65 20.27
C GLU A 43 -10.74 3.12 21.70
N GLU A 44 -9.86 2.78 22.64
CA GLU A 44 -9.96 3.21 24.05
C GLU A 44 -9.95 4.74 24.19
N SER A 45 -9.16 5.43 23.35
CA SER A 45 -9.07 6.89 23.38
C SER A 45 -10.35 7.55 22.89
N LEU A 46 -10.94 7.02 21.83
CA LEU A 46 -12.17 7.54 21.23
C LEU A 46 -13.43 7.09 21.99
N ALA A 47 -13.41 5.93 22.64
CA ALA A 47 -14.49 5.44 23.48
C ALA A 47 -14.82 6.40 24.63
N LYS A 48 -13.82 7.13 25.15
CA LYS A 48 -14.01 8.20 26.16
C LYS A 48 -14.94 9.33 25.69
N TYR A 49 -15.12 9.47 24.37
CA TYR A 49 -15.99 10.46 23.75
C TYR A 49 -17.22 9.81 23.06
N GLY A 50 -17.51 8.53 23.33
CA GLY A 50 -18.60 7.80 22.68
C GLY A 50 -18.31 7.40 21.23
N LEU A 51 -17.05 7.47 20.78
CA LEU A 51 -16.63 7.22 19.39
C LEU A 51 -15.95 5.85 19.20
N GLY A 52 -16.18 4.89 20.09
CA GLY A 52 -15.59 3.54 19.99
C GLY A 52 -15.97 2.80 18.70
N LEU A 53 -17.25 2.83 18.32
CA LEU A 53 -17.72 2.25 17.05
C LEU A 53 -17.06 2.90 15.84
N PHE A 54 -16.88 4.22 15.86
CA PHE A 54 -16.17 4.93 14.80
C PHE A 54 -14.72 4.43 14.67
N ALA A 55 -14.03 4.21 15.78
CA ALA A 55 -12.68 3.63 15.78
C ALA A 55 -12.63 2.23 15.12
N GLN A 56 -13.62 1.38 15.41
CA GLN A 56 -13.73 0.04 14.81
C GLN A 56 -14.01 0.12 13.30
N VAL A 57 -14.91 1.01 12.87
CA VAL A 57 -15.20 1.25 11.45
C VAL A 57 -13.96 1.76 10.72
N VAL A 58 -13.19 2.67 11.33
CA VAL A 58 -11.90 3.12 10.78
C VAL A 58 -10.95 1.93 10.64
N ALA A 59 -10.79 1.10 11.68
CA ALA A 59 -9.90 -0.05 11.64
C ALA A 59 -10.27 -1.04 10.50
N GLY A 60 -11.53 -1.44 10.40
CA GLY A 60 -12.00 -2.34 9.34
C GLY A 60 -11.82 -1.73 7.94
N SER A 61 -12.14 -0.44 7.79
CA SER A 61 -11.98 0.27 6.53
C SER A 61 -10.52 0.42 6.10
N GLN A 62 -9.59 0.58 7.05
CA GLN A 62 -8.15 0.57 6.78
C GLN A 62 -7.70 -0.77 6.19
N VAL A 63 -8.17 -1.89 6.73
CA VAL A 63 -7.90 -3.23 6.19
C VAL A 63 -8.44 -3.37 4.78
N ILE A 64 -9.69 -2.96 4.54
CA ILE A 64 -10.33 -3.04 3.22
C ILE A 64 -9.55 -2.19 2.19
N CYS A 65 -9.24 -0.93 2.51
CA CYS A 65 -8.50 -0.06 1.59
C CYS A 65 -7.11 -0.62 1.27
N GLY A 66 -6.40 -1.12 2.28
CA GLY A 66 -5.10 -1.77 2.10
C GLY A 66 -5.17 -3.03 1.22
N ALA A 67 -6.20 -3.86 1.41
CA ALA A 67 -6.44 -5.05 0.61
C ALA A 67 -6.72 -4.73 -0.87
N LEU A 68 -7.54 -3.69 -1.13
CA LEU A 68 -7.82 -3.22 -2.49
C LEU A 68 -6.55 -2.73 -3.19
N LEU A 69 -5.67 -2.01 -2.48
CA LEU A 69 -4.36 -1.59 -3.01
C LEU A 69 -3.46 -2.80 -3.32
N PHE A 70 -3.35 -3.78 -2.42
CA PHE A 70 -2.55 -4.98 -2.66
C PHE A 70 -3.02 -5.84 -3.82
N SER A 71 -4.34 -5.90 -4.04
CA SER A 71 -4.91 -6.67 -5.14
C SER A 71 -4.41 -6.20 -6.51
N GLN A 72 -3.96 -4.96 -6.63
CA GLN A 72 -3.66 -4.22 -7.86
C GLN A 72 -4.87 -4.03 -8.79
N ARG A 73 -5.75 -5.04 -8.90
CA ARG A 73 -7.00 -5.01 -9.67
C ARG A 73 -7.93 -3.90 -9.25
N PHE A 74 -8.15 -3.74 -7.95
CA PHE A 74 -9.04 -2.73 -7.39
C PHE A 74 -8.27 -1.56 -6.74
N SER A 75 -7.01 -1.37 -7.12
CA SER A 75 -6.15 -0.34 -6.53
C SER A 75 -6.69 1.08 -6.72
N THR A 76 -7.36 1.37 -7.84
CA THR A 76 -8.06 2.65 -8.06
C THR A 76 -9.15 2.89 -7.01
N LEU A 77 -10.01 1.89 -6.79
CA LEU A 77 -11.08 1.97 -5.80
C LEU A 77 -10.50 2.12 -4.39
N GLY A 78 -9.47 1.34 -4.07
CA GLY A 78 -8.73 1.46 -2.81
C GLY A 78 -8.18 2.87 -2.60
N ALA A 79 -7.54 3.46 -3.61
CA ALA A 79 -7.00 4.82 -3.53
C ALA A 79 -8.10 5.88 -3.32
N ILE A 80 -9.24 5.75 -4.01
CA ILE A 80 -10.39 6.64 -3.84
C ILE A 80 -10.92 6.56 -2.40
N MET A 81 -11.20 5.35 -1.90
CA MET A 81 -11.72 5.14 -0.54
C MET A 81 -10.72 5.59 0.54
N LEU A 82 -9.43 5.53 0.22
CA LEU A 82 -8.37 5.92 1.15
C LEU A 82 -8.27 7.45 1.34
N VAL A 83 -8.86 8.28 0.46
CA VAL A 83 -8.93 9.74 0.65
C VAL A 83 -9.79 10.14 1.84
N PRO A 84 -11.11 9.84 1.89
CA PRO A 84 -11.95 10.18 3.03
C PRO A 84 -11.47 9.51 4.32
N MET A 85 -10.88 8.31 4.22
CA MET A 85 -10.25 7.63 5.35
C MET A 85 -9.07 8.45 5.93
N ASN A 86 -8.13 8.89 5.09
CA ASN A 86 -7.00 9.70 5.53
C ASN A 86 -7.43 11.04 6.12
N ILE A 87 -8.42 11.70 5.50
CA ILE A 87 -8.97 12.96 6.02
C ILE A 87 -9.59 12.74 7.41
N SER A 88 -10.34 11.66 7.59
CA SER A 88 -10.94 11.31 8.89
C SER A 88 -9.87 11.03 9.95
N ILE A 89 -8.83 10.27 9.61
CA ILE A 89 -7.72 9.99 10.52
C ILE A 89 -6.99 11.30 10.86
N LEU A 90 -6.70 12.14 9.87
CA LEU A 90 -6.05 13.43 10.09
C LEU A 90 -6.86 14.31 11.04
N ALA A 91 -8.16 14.44 10.81
CA ALA A 91 -9.08 15.18 11.67
C ALA A 91 -9.04 14.68 13.12
N VAL A 92 -9.07 13.36 13.34
CA VAL A 92 -8.92 12.77 14.68
C VAL A 92 -7.57 13.14 15.30
N THR A 93 -6.47 12.95 14.57
CA THR A 93 -5.13 13.18 15.12
C THR A 93 -4.85 14.65 15.45
N VAL A 94 -5.43 15.58 14.69
CA VAL A 94 -5.38 17.01 14.99
C VAL A 94 -6.27 17.34 16.18
N SER A 95 -7.52 16.86 16.20
CA SER A 95 -8.48 17.14 17.28
C SER A 95 -8.00 16.61 18.64
N MET A 96 -7.28 15.48 18.62
CA MET A 96 -6.72 14.85 19.82
C MET A 96 -5.33 15.37 20.21
N ASN A 97 -4.78 16.36 19.47
CA ASN A 97 -3.45 16.92 19.69
C ASN A 97 -2.32 15.87 19.72
N TRP A 98 -2.38 14.87 18.84
CA TRP A 98 -1.34 13.83 18.76
C TRP A 98 -0.10 14.39 18.07
N ALA A 99 0.91 14.78 18.84
CA ALA A 99 2.14 15.36 18.29
C ALA A 99 2.80 14.43 17.24
N GLY A 100 3.29 15.00 16.14
CA GLY A 100 3.99 14.26 15.07
C GLY A 100 3.09 13.49 14.10
N THR A 101 2.04 12.84 14.59
CA THR A 101 1.18 11.93 13.80
C THR A 101 0.45 12.62 12.62
N PRO A 102 -0.09 13.85 12.77
CA PRO A 102 -0.71 14.58 11.67
C PRO A 102 0.22 14.79 10.48
N TYR A 103 1.52 15.07 10.70
CA TYR A 103 2.47 15.29 9.61
C TYR A 103 2.69 14.02 8.79
N VAL A 104 2.82 12.88 9.47
CA VAL A 104 2.97 11.57 8.82
C VAL A 104 1.72 11.21 8.03
N ASN A 105 0.53 11.43 8.60
CA ASN A 105 -0.74 11.20 7.90
C ASN A 105 -0.93 12.14 6.69
N ALA A 106 -0.47 13.39 6.78
CA ALA A 106 -0.48 14.32 5.65
C ALA A 106 0.39 13.82 4.49
N VAL A 107 1.55 13.22 4.77
CA VAL A 107 2.39 12.57 3.74
C VAL A 107 1.66 11.39 3.10
N PHE A 108 0.96 10.55 3.86
CA PHE A 108 0.18 9.45 3.26
C PHE A 108 -0.98 9.95 2.42
N LEU A 109 -1.68 11.00 2.86
CA LEU A 109 -2.71 11.64 2.07
C LEU A 109 -2.11 12.19 0.77
N PHE A 110 -0.96 12.86 0.82
CA PHE A 110 -0.27 13.35 -0.36
C PHE A 110 0.10 12.23 -1.33
N LEU A 111 0.71 11.13 -0.84
CA LEU A 111 1.01 9.96 -1.67
C LEU A 111 -0.24 9.34 -2.30
N ASN A 112 -1.36 9.30 -1.56
CA ASN A 112 -2.63 8.81 -2.09
C ASN A 112 -3.19 9.75 -3.19
N LEU A 113 -3.08 11.06 -3.01
CA LEU A 113 -3.46 12.04 -4.04
C LEU A 113 -2.58 11.91 -5.29
N LEU A 114 -1.27 11.62 -5.14
CA LEU A 114 -0.40 11.32 -6.28
C LEU A 114 -0.84 10.05 -7.04
N LEU A 115 -1.30 9.00 -6.34
CA LEU A 115 -1.87 7.81 -6.99
C LEU A 115 -3.09 8.15 -7.84
N LEU A 116 -3.99 8.99 -7.32
CA LEU A 116 -5.19 9.41 -8.04
C LEU A 116 -4.85 10.36 -9.20
N ALA A 117 -3.91 11.28 -9.01
CA ALA A 117 -3.41 12.16 -10.06
C ALA A 117 -2.77 11.35 -11.20
N TYR A 118 -2.06 10.26 -10.91
CA TYR A 118 -1.54 9.37 -11.94
C TYR A 118 -2.65 8.69 -12.75
N GLU A 119 -3.80 8.40 -12.13
CA GLU A 119 -4.96 7.78 -12.77
C GLU A 119 -6.03 8.80 -13.24
N TYR A 120 -5.70 10.10 -13.31
CA TYR A 120 -6.66 11.18 -13.60
C TYR A 120 -7.53 10.93 -14.85
N LYS A 121 -6.96 10.30 -15.89
CA LYS A 121 -7.69 10.01 -17.14
C LYS A 121 -8.91 9.11 -16.91
N ARG A 122 -8.86 8.23 -15.90
CA ARG A 122 -10.01 7.38 -15.51
C ARG A 122 -11.16 8.21 -14.94
N PHE A 123 -10.87 9.39 -14.42
CA PHE A 123 -11.82 10.32 -13.82
C PHE A 123 -12.22 11.46 -14.76
N TRP A 124 -11.78 11.44 -16.02
CA TRP A 124 -12.04 12.52 -16.97
C TRP A 124 -13.53 12.85 -17.10
N PHE A 125 -14.38 11.82 -17.04
CA PHE A 125 -15.84 11.95 -17.08
C PHE A 125 -16.44 12.81 -15.95
N LEU A 126 -15.72 13.00 -14.84
CA LEU A 126 -16.15 13.88 -13.74
C LEU A 126 -15.92 15.37 -14.05
N PHE A 127 -14.95 15.68 -14.92
CA PHE A 127 -14.52 17.05 -15.20
C PHE A 127 -14.95 17.55 -16.57
N SER A 128 -15.26 16.64 -17.50
CA SER A 128 -15.69 17.00 -18.84
C SER A 128 -16.70 15.99 -19.39
N PRO A 129 -17.78 16.46 -20.04
CA PRO A 129 -18.69 15.61 -20.78
C PRO A 129 -18.09 15.11 -22.11
N ALA A 130 -16.95 15.67 -22.54
CA ALA A 130 -16.27 15.23 -23.74
C ALA A 130 -15.75 13.78 -23.57
N PRO A 131 -15.69 13.00 -24.66
CA PRO A 131 -15.10 11.66 -24.64
C PRO A 131 -13.73 11.70 -23.97
N ALA A 132 -13.45 10.71 -23.13
CA ALA A 132 -12.14 10.62 -22.51
C ALA A 132 -11.06 10.57 -23.60
N PRO A 133 -9.96 11.33 -23.44
CA PRO A 133 -8.85 11.27 -24.38
C PRO A 133 -8.39 9.82 -24.49
N GLU A 134 -8.10 9.35 -25.71
CA GLU A 134 -7.71 7.96 -25.96
C GLU A 134 -6.68 7.49 -24.93
N THR A 135 -7.07 6.51 -24.12
CA THR A 135 -6.20 5.94 -23.11
C THR A 135 -5.46 4.78 -23.73
N THR A 136 -4.17 4.95 -23.99
CA THR A 136 -3.28 3.79 -24.16
C THR A 136 -3.36 2.96 -22.88
N PRO A 137 -3.72 1.66 -22.94
CA PRO A 137 -3.84 0.82 -21.76
C PRO A 137 -2.53 0.89 -20.97
N SER A 138 -2.62 1.27 -19.69
CA SER A 138 -1.43 1.34 -18.85
C SER A 138 -0.83 -0.06 -18.73
N PRO A 139 0.51 -0.23 -18.70
CA PRO A 139 1.11 -1.54 -18.46
C PRO A 139 0.66 -2.15 -17.12
N LEU A 140 0.18 -1.33 -16.19
CA LEU A 140 -0.42 -1.77 -14.92
C LEU A 140 -1.78 -2.46 -15.09
N GLU A 141 -2.45 -2.35 -16.25
CA GLU A 141 -3.71 -3.04 -16.51
C GLU A 141 -3.54 -4.55 -16.61
N ALA A 142 -2.34 -5.02 -16.97
CA ALA A 142 -1.98 -6.44 -16.90
C ALA A 142 -2.16 -7.03 -15.49
N PHE A 143 -2.02 -6.22 -14.43
CA PHE A 143 -2.27 -6.65 -13.06
C PHE A 143 -3.76 -6.81 -12.71
N ARG A 144 -4.66 -6.22 -13.51
CA ARG A 144 -6.10 -6.25 -13.24
C ARG A 144 -6.75 -7.54 -13.73
N THR A 145 -6.11 -8.20 -14.70
CA THR A 145 -6.58 -9.42 -15.34
C THR A 145 -5.88 -10.64 -14.73
N GLY A 146 -6.60 -11.51 -14.03
CA GLY A 146 -6.04 -12.75 -13.50
C GLY A 146 -6.70 -13.24 -12.21
N ARG A 147 -6.31 -14.44 -11.79
CA ARG A 147 -6.81 -15.11 -10.58
C ARG A 147 -6.10 -14.66 -9.29
N TRP A 148 -4.84 -14.21 -9.39
CA TRP A 148 -4.02 -13.82 -8.23
C TRP A 148 -4.55 -12.63 -7.42
N PRO A 149 -5.05 -11.54 -8.04
CA PRO A 149 -5.70 -10.46 -7.31
C PRO A 149 -6.83 -10.94 -6.39
N TRP A 150 -7.62 -11.93 -6.84
CA TRP A 150 -8.69 -12.52 -6.04
C TRP A 150 -8.16 -13.36 -4.89
N VAL A 151 -7.08 -14.12 -5.11
CA VAL A 151 -6.42 -14.89 -4.04
C VAL A 151 -5.89 -13.96 -2.94
N VAL A 152 -5.30 -12.82 -3.32
CA VAL A 152 -4.86 -11.79 -2.37
C VAL A 152 -6.04 -11.23 -1.57
N LEU A 153 -7.17 -10.93 -2.23
CA LEU A 153 -8.36 -10.42 -1.56
C LEU A 153 -8.97 -11.46 -0.62
N VAL A 154 -9.04 -12.73 -1.01
CA VAL A 154 -9.55 -13.81 -0.15
C VAL A 154 -8.69 -13.94 1.10
N ALA A 155 -7.36 -13.90 0.96
CA ALA A 155 -6.46 -13.92 2.11
C ALA A 155 -6.63 -12.68 3.01
N ALA A 156 -6.81 -11.50 2.42
CA ALA A 156 -7.08 -10.26 3.15
C ALA A 156 -8.42 -10.29 3.90
N VAL A 157 -9.48 -10.81 3.27
CA VAL A 157 -10.80 -11.00 3.90
C VAL A 157 -10.72 -12.03 5.01
N ALA A 158 -9.99 -13.14 4.81
CA ALA A 158 -9.74 -14.11 5.86
C ALA A 158 -9.03 -13.45 7.06
N THR A 159 -8.01 -12.62 6.81
CA THR A 159 -7.32 -11.83 7.85
C THR A 159 -8.29 -10.95 8.62
N LEU A 160 -9.13 -10.18 7.91
CA LEU A 160 -10.13 -9.31 8.51
C LEU A 160 -11.14 -10.08 9.36
N ALA A 161 -11.61 -11.24 8.86
CA ALA A 161 -12.60 -12.06 9.53
C ALA A 161 -12.06 -12.70 10.82
N VAL A 162 -10.79 -13.13 10.85
CA VAL A 162 -10.20 -13.76 12.04
C VAL A 162 -9.64 -12.75 13.05
N ALA A 163 -9.33 -11.52 12.62
CA ALA A 163 -8.66 -10.51 13.44
C ALA A 163 -9.32 -10.27 14.82
N PRO A 164 -10.65 -10.16 14.93
CA PRO A 164 -11.30 -9.94 16.23
C PRO A 164 -11.25 -11.16 17.17
N PHE A 165 -11.01 -12.36 16.64
CA PHE A 165 -11.14 -13.62 17.39
C PHE A 165 -9.79 -14.20 17.81
N SER A 166 -8.75 -14.03 16.99
CA SER A 166 -7.43 -14.60 17.27
C SER A 166 -6.33 -13.80 16.58
N GLY A 167 -5.51 -13.11 17.36
CA GLY A 167 -4.37 -12.38 16.83
C GLY A 167 -3.31 -13.30 16.21
N THR A 168 -3.16 -14.55 16.68
CA THR A 168 -2.27 -15.53 16.04
C THR A 168 -2.73 -15.90 14.64
N LEU A 169 -4.03 -16.14 14.44
CA LEU A 169 -4.56 -16.40 13.11
C LEU A 169 -4.46 -15.16 12.21
N ALA A 170 -4.81 -13.98 12.75
CA ALA A 170 -4.68 -12.71 12.05
C ALA A 170 -3.23 -12.47 11.58
N PHE A 171 -2.26 -12.81 12.42
CA PHE A 171 -0.85 -12.75 12.11
C PHE A 171 -0.48 -13.65 10.93
N VAL A 172 -0.87 -14.93 10.98
CA VAL A 172 -0.59 -15.90 9.91
C VAL A 172 -1.24 -15.48 8.59
N PHE A 173 -2.53 -15.14 8.60
CA PHE A 173 -3.25 -14.72 7.39
C PHE A 173 -2.76 -13.36 6.87
N GLY A 174 -2.36 -12.44 7.74
CA GLY A 174 -1.80 -11.15 7.34
C GLY A 174 -0.44 -11.30 6.64
N LEU A 175 0.47 -12.13 7.18
CA LEU A 175 1.73 -12.46 6.50
C LEU A 175 1.48 -13.16 5.16
N LEU A 176 0.54 -14.10 5.13
CA LEU A 176 0.14 -14.79 3.90
C LEU A 176 -0.37 -13.77 2.86
N THR A 177 -1.15 -12.77 3.28
CA THR A 177 -1.64 -11.69 2.40
C THR A 177 -0.47 -10.92 1.77
N PHE A 178 0.56 -10.55 2.55
CA PHE A 178 1.74 -9.86 2.02
C PHE A 178 2.54 -10.73 1.05
N ILE A 179 2.74 -12.00 1.38
CA ILE A 179 3.45 -12.95 0.50
C ILE A 179 2.69 -13.15 -0.81
N LEU A 180 1.37 -13.33 -0.75
CA LEU A 180 0.54 -13.48 -1.94
C LEU A 180 0.51 -12.21 -2.80
N ALA A 181 0.47 -11.03 -2.16
CA ALA A 181 0.58 -9.76 -2.87
C ALA A 181 1.94 -9.65 -3.59
N ALA A 182 3.02 -10.05 -2.94
CA ALA A 182 4.34 -10.09 -3.57
C ALA A 182 4.41 -11.10 -4.73
N VAL A 183 3.87 -12.31 -4.58
CA VAL A 183 3.81 -13.30 -5.66
C VAL A 183 3.01 -12.78 -6.85
N ASN A 184 1.89 -12.10 -6.60
CA ASN A 184 1.11 -11.44 -7.65
C ASN A 184 1.95 -10.40 -8.41
N LEU A 185 2.76 -9.61 -7.69
CA LEU A 185 3.64 -8.62 -8.29
C LEU A 185 4.81 -9.23 -9.07
N LEU A 186 5.54 -10.18 -8.47
CA LEU A 186 6.77 -10.76 -9.02
C LEU A 186 6.55 -11.58 -10.29
N ARG A 187 5.33 -12.09 -10.50
CA ARG A 187 4.94 -12.81 -11.72
C ARG A 187 4.77 -11.92 -12.94
N LEU A 188 4.81 -10.60 -12.79
CA LEU A 188 4.66 -9.71 -13.93
C LEU A 188 5.87 -9.81 -14.87
N PRO A 189 5.65 -10.14 -16.16
CA PRO A 189 6.75 -10.21 -17.13
C PRO A 189 7.33 -8.84 -17.45
N LEU A 190 6.59 -7.74 -17.19
CA LEU A 190 7.05 -6.39 -17.48
C LEU A 190 8.03 -5.82 -16.46
N LEU A 191 8.21 -6.48 -15.30
CA LEU A 191 9.19 -6.10 -14.28
C LEU A 191 10.57 -6.66 -14.65
N SER A 192 11.56 -5.78 -14.63
CA SER A 192 12.98 -6.17 -14.72
C SER A 192 13.43 -6.94 -13.47
N THR A 193 14.56 -7.63 -13.57
CA THR A 193 15.15 -8.38 -12.43
C THR A 193 15.40 -7.49 -11.23
N LEU A 194 15.90 -6.27 -11.44
CA LEU A 194 16.16 -5.31 -10.36
C LEU A 194 14.86 -4.88 -9.67
N GLU A 195 13.80 -4.60 -10.44
CA GLU A 195 12.50 -4.24 -9.88
C GLU A 195 11.86 -5.38 -9.07
N LYS A 196 12.06 -6.64 -9.52
CA LYS A 196 11.65 -7.83 -8.75
C LYS A 196 12.41 -7.93 -7.43
N ILE A 197 13.71 -7.65 -7.42
CA ILE A 197 14.51 -7.61 -6.19
C ILE A 197 13.98 -6.54 -5.24
N ILE A 198 13.72 -5.32 -5.73
CA ILE A 198 13.15 -4.23 -4.92
C ILE A 198 11.82 -4.64 -4.30
N VAL A 199 10.90 -5.22 -5.08
CA VAL A 199 9.59 -5.69 -4.58
C VAL A 199 9.77 -6.81 -3.55
N GLY A 200 10.69 -7.74 -3.77
CA GLY A 200 11.02 -8.80 -2.83
C GLY A 200 11.54 -8.26 -1.50
N LEU A 201 12.49 -7.33 -1.54
CA LEU A 201 13.04 -6.67 -0.35
C LEU A 201 11.96 -5.85 0.39
N ALA A 202 11.12 -5.11 -0.33
CA ALA A 202 10.02 -4.35 0.25
C ALA A 202 9.03 -5.28 1.00
N THR A 203 8.70 -6.42 0.40
CA THR A 203 7.86 -7.44 1.04
C THR A 203 8.54 -8.05 2.26
N GLY A 204 9.84 -8.35 2.17
CA GLY A 204 10.64 -8.80 3.31
C GLY A 204 10.55 -7.82 4.49
N ASN A 205 10.68 -6.52 4.22
CA ASN A 205 10.49 -5.48 5.22
C ASN A 205 9.09 -5.47 5.83
N MET A 206 8.04 -5.64 5.02
CA MET A 206 6.66 -5.72 5.53
C MET A 206 6.49 -6.89 6.50
N CYS A 207 7.02 -8.06 6.15
CA CYS A 207 7.00 -9.24 7.02
C CYS A 207 7.80 -9.03 8.30
N LEU A 208 9.01 -8.47 8.21
CA LEU A 208 9.88 -8.18 9.36
C LEU A 208 9.25 -7.17 10.32
N LEU A 209 8.66 -6.09 9.80
CA LEU A 209 7.93 -5.13 10.62
C LEU A 209 6.70 -5.78 11.29
N THR A 210 6.04 -6.69 10.59
CA THR A 210 4.83 -7.38 11.09
C THR A 210 5.15 -8.37 12.20
N LEU A 211 6.26 -9.11 12.09
CA LEU A 211 6.80 -9.98 13.15
C LEU A 211 7.00 -9.23 14.48
N GLY A 212 6.90 -7.91 14.44
CA GLY A 212 7.05 -7.01 15.56
C GLY A 212 8.52 -6.97 15.91
N MET A 213 8.94 -5.91 16.58
CA MET A 213 10.30 -5.81 17.11
C MET A 213 10.56 -6.79 18.27
N LYS A 214 9.87 -7.94 18.28
CA LYS A 214 10.01 -9.06 19.22
C LYS A 214 11.36 -9.76 19.05
N LEU A 215 11.96 -9.66 17.86
CA LEU A 215 13.32 -10.14 17.61
C LEU A 215 14.33 -9.00 17.86
N PRO A 216 15.48 -9.29 18.49
CA PRO A 216 16.54 -8.30 18.62
C PRO A 216 17.04 -7.89 17.22
N TYR A 217 17.42 -6.61 17.08
CA TYR A 217 17.95 -6.01 15.84
C TYR A 217 16.98 -5.87 14.65
N THR A 218 15.69 -6.19 14.79
CA THR A 218 14.72 -6.03 13.67
C THR A 218 14.67 -4.61 13.12
N HIS A 219 14.75 -3.58 13.96
CA HIS A 219 14.79 -2.18 13.50
C HIS A 219 16.03 -1.89 12.64
N MET A 220 17.20 -2.38 13.04
CA MET A 220 18.43 -2.21 12.28
C MET A 220 18.34 -2.93 10.94
N LEU A 221 17.78 -4.14 10.92
CA LEU A 221 17.61 -4.92 9.70
C LEU A 221 16.62 -4.24 8.74
N VAL A 222 15.46 -3.78 9.24
CA VAL A 222 14.47 -3.05 8.43
C VAL A 222 15.08 -1.76 7.89
N ALA A 223 15.85 -1.02 8.69
CA ALA A 223 16.54 0.19 8.26
C ALA A 223 17.59 -0.12 7.17
N ALA A 224 18.40 -1.17 7.35
CA ALA A 224 19.40 -1.60 6.38
C ALA A 224 18.76 -2.01 5.05
N ILE A 225 17.71 -2.84 5.09
CA ILE A 225 16.98 -3.24 3.87
C ILE A 225 16.30 -2.03 3.22
N SER A 226 15.74 -1.11 4.00
CA SER A 226 15.16 0.13 3.46
C SER A 226 16.21 1.01 2.76
N GLY A 227 17.42 1.10 3.33
CA GLY A 227 18.55 1.77 2.71
C GLY A 227 18.99 1.11 1.40
N ILE A 228 19.06 -0.22 1.37
CA ILE A 228 19.35 -0.99 0.15
C ILE A 228 18.28 -0.74 -0.92
N ILE A 229 16.99 -0.79 -0.55
CA ILE A 229 15.88 -0.49 -1.46
C ILE A 229 16.04 0.92 -2.06
N PHE A 230 16.36 1.91 -1.22
CA PHE A 230 16.55 3.29 -1.68
C PHE A 230 17.70 3.41 -2.69
N ILE A 231 18.86 2.79 -2.40
CA ILE A 231 20.00 2.79 -3.33
C ILE A 231 19.63 2.09 -4.64
N LEU A 232 18.99 0.92 -4.58
CA LEU A 232 18.55 0.19 -5.76
C LEU A 232 17.54 0.99 -6.59
N LEU A 233 16.65 1.75 -5.94
CA LEU A 233 15.73 2.66 -6.62
C LEU A 233 16.46 3.76 -7.37
N LEU A 234 17.44 4.41 -6.74
CA LEU A 234 18.26 5.44 -7.41
C LEU A 234 19.03 4.86 -8.59
N VAL A 235 19.62 3.67 -8.43
CA VAL A 235 20.31 2.96 -9.52
C VAL A 235 19.35 2.63 -10.65
N ASN A 236 18.14 2.13 -10.36
CA ASN A 236 17.13 1.82 -11.36
C ASN A 236 16.71 3.07 -12.15
N LEU A 237 16.44 4.17 -11.45
CA LEU A 237 16.07 5.45 -12.06
C LEU A 237 17.19 5.97 -12.96
N TRP A 238 18.43 5.91 -12.49
CA TRP A 238 19.61 6.33 -13.25
C TRP A 238 19.84 5.48 -14.49
N LEU A 239 19.84 4.15 -14.36
CA LEU A 239 20.02 3.22 -15.49
C LEU A 239 18.96 3.43 -16.57
N ARG A 240 17.72 3.71 -16.18
CA ARG A 240 16.62 3.94 -17.12
C ARG A 240 16.66 5.31 -17.76
N SER A 241 17.18 6.34 -17.07
CA SER A 241 17.39 7.67 -17.67
C SER A 241 18.40 7.65 -18.82
N ARG A 242 19.30 6.67 -18.84
CA ARG A 242 20.36 6.50 -19.86
C ARG A 242 19.96 5.64 -21.05
N ARG A 243 18.79 4.99 -21.04
CA ARG A 243 18.32 4.24 -22.21
C ARG A 243 17.82 5.24 -23.25
N VAL A 244 18.58 5.43 -24.32
CA VAL A 244 18.14 6.19 -25.50
C VAL A 244 16.89 5.51 -26.06
N PRO A 245 15.83 6.27 -26.42
CA PRO A 245 14.68 5.69 -27.10
C PRO A 245 15.14 5.03 -28.41
N GLU A 246 14.86 3.75 -28.60
CA GLU A 246 15.22 2.98 -29.83
C GLU A 246 14.63 3.57 -31.13
N ASN A 247 13.79 4.61 -31.06
CA ASN A 247 13.16 5.26 -32.20
C ASN A 247 14.08 6.19 -33.04
N ILE A 248 15.36 6.35 -32.70
CA ILE A 248 16.28 7.22 -33.47
C ILE A 248 17.19 6.42 -34.42
N THR A 249 17.28 5.09 -34.26
CA THR A 249 18.18 4.24 -35.07
C THR A 249 17.52 3.54 -36.26
N SER A 250 16.21 3.72 -36.49
CA SER A 250 15.53 3.19 -37.69
C SER A 250 15.35 4.21 -38.82
N LEU A 251 16.00 5.38 -38.71
CA LEU A 251 15.98 6.45 -39.72
C LEU A 251 17.38 6.86 -40.21
N ALA A 252 18.41 6.04 -39.98
CA ALA A 252 19.76 6.24 -40.49
C ALA A 252 20.17 5.09 -41.42
#